data_AF-A0A2E8GXI5-F1
#
_entry.id   AF-A0A2E8GXI5-F1
#
_cell.length_a   1.000
_cell.length_b   1.000
_cell.length_c   1.000
_cell.angle_alpha   90.00
_cell.angle_beta   90.00
_cell.angle_gamma   90.00
#
_symmetry.space_group_name_H-M   'P 1'
#
loop_
_entity.id
_entity.type
_entity.pdbx_description
1 polymer ?
#
loop_
_entity_poly.entity_id
_entity_poly.type
_entity_poly.pdbx_seq_one_letter_code
_entity_poly.pdbx_strand_id
1 'polypeptide(L)' 'MISLKTFHIFFISLSILLCAWYGYYEIRNPSISGMLSMVVGIGSICLSGGLVVYGWHIIQKFRSLK' A
#
# COMPACT_ATOMS: atom_id res chain seq x y z
N MET A 1 -12.22 8.50 -21.83
CA MET A 1 -10.81 8.67 -21.39
C MET A 1 -10.80 8.71 -19.88
N ILE A 2 -10.28 7.68 -19.21
CA ILE A 2 -10.12 7.74 -17.75
C ILE A 2 -9.19 8.92 -17.46
N SER A 3 -9.53 9.80 -16.51
CA SER A 3 -8.61 10.88 -16.14
C SER A 3 -7.35 10.25 -15.55
N LEU A 4 -6.17 10.73 -15.97
CA LEU A 4 -4.88 10.26 -15.42
C LEU A 4 -4.85 10.31 -13.89
N LYS A 5 -5.60 11.27 -13.30
CA LYS A 5 -5.82 11.41 -11.86
C LYS A 5 -6.52 10.20 -11.23
N THR A 6 -7.59 9.73 -11.87
CA THR A 6 -8.38 8.57 -11.42
C THR A 6 -7.58 7.27 -11.54
N PHE A 7 -6.85 7.10 -12.64
CA PHE A 7 -5.98 5.92 -12.83
C PHE A 7 -4.87 5.84 -11.77
N HIS A 8 -4.25 6.99 -11.44
CA HIS A 8 -3.18 7.03 -10.46
C HIS A 8 -3.68 6.69 -9.04
N ILE A 9 -4.82 7.25 -8.63
CA ILE A 9 -5.44 6.92 -7.33
C ILE A 9 -5.84 5.43 -7.27
N PHE A 10 -6.39 4.89 -8.37
CA PHE A 10 -6.72 3.48 -8.44
C PHE A 10 -5.50 2.57 -8.24
N PHE A 11 -4.37 2.91 -8.86
CA PHE A 11 -3.14 2.16 -8.73
C PHE A 11 -2.58 2.20 -7.30
N ILE A 12 -2.62 3.36 -6.64
CA ILE A 12 -2.19 3.50 -5.24
C ILE A 12 -3.08 2.63 -4.33
N SER A 13 -4.40 2.70 -4.49
CA SER A 13 -5.34 1.88 -3.70
C SER A 13 -5.11 0.38 -3.90
N LEU A 14 -4.88 -0.06 -5.14
CA LEU A 14 -4.59 -1.46 -5.44
C LEU A 14 -3.26 -1.90 -4.82
N SER A 15 -2.25 -1.04 -4.85
CA SER A 15 -0.94 -1.29 -4.25
C SER A 15 -1.03 -1.42 -2.72
N ILE A 16 -1.80 -0.54 -2.05
CA ILE A 16 -2.08 -0.63 -0.61
C ILE A 16 -2.74 -1.96 -0.27
N LEU A 17 -3.76 -2.36 -1.05
CA LEU A 17 -4.50 -3.60 -0.83
C LEU A 17 -3.59 -4.83 -0.93
N LEU A 18 -2.75 -4.89 -1.98
CA LEU A 18 -1.80 -5.98 -2.18
C LEU A 18 -0.75 -6.04 -1.07
N CYS A 19 -0.20 -4.89 -0.68
CA CYS A 19 0.84 -4.79 0.34
C CYS A 19 0.30 -5.14 1.75
N ALA A 20 -0.93 -4.72 2.07
CA ALA A 20 -1.61 -5.08 3.30
C ALA A 20 -1.96 -6.58 3.35
N TRP A 21 -2.48 -7.12 2.24
CA TRP A 21 -2.81 -8.55 2.14
C TRP A 21 -1.56 -9.43 2.27
N TYR A 22 -0.48 -9.07 1.57
CA TYR A 22 0.79 -9.78 1.65
C TYR A 22 1.38 -9.73 3.06
N GLY A 23 1.38 -8.56 3.71
CA GLY A 23 1.83 -8.44 5.10
C GLY A 23 1.02 -9.30 6.06
N TYR A 24 -0.31 -9.31 5.92
CA TYR A 24 -1.19 -10.17 6.72
C TYR A 24 -0.97 -11.66 6.45
N TYR A 25 -0.81 -12.04 5.19
CA TYR A 25 -0.56 -13.42 4.78
C TYR A 25 0.77 -13.95 5.34
N GLU A 26 1.84 -13.16 5.25
CA GLU A 26 3.18 -13.56 5.71
C GLU A 26 3.26 -13.68 7.24
N ILE A 27 2.47 -12.89 7.98
CA ILE A 27 2.33 -13.02 9.44
C ILE A 27 1.57 -14.30 9.80
N ARG A 28 0.54 -14.67 9.03
CA ARG A 28 -0.34 -15.79 9.34
C ARG A 28 0.21 -17.14 8.88
N ASN A 29 0.95 -17.14 7.77
CA ASN A 29 1.57 -18.31 7.17
C ASN A 29 3.03 -17.96 6.90
N PRO A 30 3.95 -18.14 7.87
CA PRO A 30 5.35 -17.84 7.67
C PRO A 30 5.93 -18.78 6.61
N SER A 31 6.05 -18.28 5.38
CA SER A 31 6.56 -19.00 4.23
C SER A 31 8.07 -19.25 4.30
N ILE A 32 8.79 -18.39 5.04
CA ILE A 32 10.26 -18.35 5.17
C ILE A 32 10.62 -18.41 6.66
N SER A 33 11.78 -18.99 6.97
CA SER A 33 12.38 -19.07 8.32
C SER A 33 12.01 -17.86 9.19
N GLY A 34 11.42 -18.14 10.36
CA GLY A 34 10.46 -17.27 11.05
C GLY A 34 10.86 -15.80 11.25
N MET A 35 12.15 -15.49 11.41
CA MET A 35 12.60 -14.10 11.59
C MET A 35 12.53 -13.27 10.29
N LEU A 36 12.80 -13.87 9.14
CA LEU A 36 12.72 -13.17 7.85
C LEU A 36 11.27 -12.91 7.42
N SER A 37 10.36 -13.88 7.59
CA SER A 37 8.92 -13.66 7.33
C SER A 37 8.35 -12.55 8.23
N MET A 38 8.77 -12.45 9.49
CA MET A 38 8.36 -11.36 10.37
C MET A 38 8.84 -9.98 9.87
N VAL A 39 10.12 -9.85 9.51
CA VAL A 39 10.68 -8.58 9.02
C VAL A 39 10.01 -8.16 7.71
N VAL A 40 9.78 -9.11 6.79
CA VAL A 40 9.10 -8.85 5.52
C VAL A 40 7.63 -8.47 5.74
N GLY A 41 6.92 -9.18 6.64
CA GLY A 41 5.53 -8.88 6.98
C GLY A 41 5.36 -7.48 7.60
N ILE A 42 6.20 -7.14 8.58
CA ILE A 42 6.21 -5.81 9.21
C ILE A 42 6.60 -4.73 8.19
N GLY A 43 7.61 -5.01 7.35
CA GLY A 43 8.03 -4.10 6.27
C GLY A 43 6.91 -3.81 5.29
N SER A 44 6.14 -4.84 4.90
CA SER A 44 5.00 -4.72 4.00
C SER A 44 3.85 -3.90 4.62
N ILE A 45 3.59 -4.08 5.92
CA ILE A 45 2.60 -3.26 6.63
C ILE A 45 3.06 -1.79 6.75
N CYS A 46 4.33 -1.54 7.06
CA CYS A 46 4.89 -0.18 7.07
C CYS A 46 4.79 0.49 5.69
N LEU A 47 5.13 -0.23 4.61
CA LEU A 47 5.00 0.26 3.24
C LEU A 47 3.54 0.58 2.89
N SER A 48 2.61 -0.28 3.28
CA SER A 48 1.17 -0.04 3.11
C SER A 48 0.73 1.25 3.84
N GLY A 49 1.16 1.45 5.08
CA GLY A 49 0.91 2.69 5.83
C GLY A 49 1.48 3.93 5.14
N GLY A 50 2.71 3.85 4.62
CA GLY A 50 3.33 4.93 3.85
C GLY A 50 2.55 5.26 2.57
N LEU A 51 2.06 4.23 1.85
CA LEU A 51 1.23 4.40 0.66
C LEU A 51 -0.12 5.05 0.98
N VAL A 52 -0.72 4.77 2.14
CA VAL A 52 -1.95 5.44 2.60
C VAL A 52 -1.70 6.95 2.80
N VAL A 53 -0.62 7.32 3.47
CA VAL A 53 -0.24 8.74 3.67
C VAL A 53 0.04 9.42 2.32
N TYR A 54 0.75 8.75 1.43
CA TYR A 54 1.01 9.24 0.09
C TYR A 54 -0.28 9.46 -0.72
N GLY A 55 -1.19 8.48 -0.69
CA GLY A 55 -2.51 8.56 -1.32
C GLY A 55 -3.33 9.74 -0.79
N TRP A 56 -3.29 9.98 0.51
CA TRP A 56 -3.94 11.13 1.14
C TRP A 56 -3.38 12.47 0.62
N HIS A 57 -2.05 12.61 0.57
CA HIS A 57 -1.40 13.80 -0.01
C HIS A 57 -1.76 14.03 -1.47
N ILE A 58 -1.83 12.98 -2.29
CA ILE A 58 -2.22 13.05 -3.70
C ILE A 58 -3.67 13.54 -3.84
N ILE A 59 -4.60 13.01 -3.04
CA ILE A 59 -6.01 13.43 -3.05
C ILE A 59 -6.13 14.90 -2.64
N GLN A 60 -5.42 15.33 -1.60
CA GLN A 60 -5.38 16.73 -1.19
C GLN A 60 -4.81 17.62 -2.29
N LYS A 61 -3.72 17.22 -2.94
CA LYS A 61 -3.11 17.96 -4.06
C LYS A 61 -4.09 18.13 -5.23
N PHE A 62 -4.83 17.08 -5.59
CA PHE A 62 -5.86 17.19 -6.63
C PHE A 62 -7.06 18.06 -6.22
N ARG A 63 -7.39 18.12 -4.93
CA ARG A 63 -8.45 18.98 -4.41
C ARG A 63 -8.02 20.45 -4.29
N SER A 64 -6.75 20.70 -3.97
CA SER A 64 -6.15 22.04 -3.88
C SER A 64 -5.80 22.66 -5.23
N LEU A 65 -5.60 21.85 -6.27
CA LEU A 65 -5.40 22.29 -7.66
C LEU A 65 -6.72 22.43 -8.43
N LYS A 66 -7.84 22.55 -7.70
CA LYS A 66 -9.16 22.85 -8.26
C LYS A 66 -9.36 24.35 -8.23
#